data_AF-M1ET97-F1
#
_entry.id   AF-M1ET97-F1
#
_cell.length_a   1.000
_cell.length_b   1.000
_cell.length_c   1.000
_cell.angle_alpha   90.00
_cell.angle_beta   90.00
_cell.angle_gamma   90.00
#
_symmetry.space_group_name_H-M   'P 1'
#
loop_
_entity.id
_entity.type
_entity.pdbx_description
1 polymer ?
#
loop_
_entity_poly.entity_id
_entity_poly.type
_entity_poly.pdbx_seq_one_letter_code
_entity_poly.pdbx_strand_id
1 'polypeptide(L)'
;DLEQYAASYSGLMRIERLQFIADHCPPLRAEALKMALSFVQRTFNVDMYEEIHRKLSEATRELQNAPDTIPESGVEPPPLDTAWVEATRKKALLKLEKLDTDLKNYKGNSIKESIRRGHDDLGDHYLDCGDLSNALKCYSRARDYCTSAKHVINMCLNVIKVSVYLQNWSHVLSYVSKAESTPEIAEQRGERDSQTQAILTKLKCAAGLAELAARKYKQAAKCFLLASFDHCDFPELLSPSNVAV
;
A
#
# COMPACT_ATOMS: atom_id res chain seq x y z
N ASP A 1 3.70 -14.35 16.49
CA ASP A 1 3.69 -12.99 17.03
C ASP A 1 3.05 -12.09 15.97
N LEU A 2 1.87 -11.56 16.28
CA LEU A 2 1.03 -10.83 15.33
C LEU A 2 1.43 -9.35 15.27
N GLU A 3 1.87 -8.80 16.39
CA GLU A 3 2.40 -7.44 16.54
C GLU A 3 3.68 -7.23 15.75
N GLN A 4 4.65 -8.16 15.88
CA GLN A 4 5.89 -8.11 15.12
C GLN A 4 5.63 -8.22 13.62
N TYR A 5 4.68 -9.08 13.22
CA TYR A 5 4.27 -9.22 11.83
C TYR A 5 3.63 -7.93 11.30
N ALA A 6 2.68 -7.33 12.03
CA ALA A 6 2.03 -6.08 11.65
C ALA A 6 3.00 -4.90 11.57
N ALA A 7 4.00 -4.84 12.45
CA ALA A 7 5.02 -3.80 12.47
C ALA A 7 5.90 -3.80 11.22
N SER A 8 6.06 -4.96 10.55
CA SER A 8 6.88 -5.10 9.35
C SER A 8 6.25 -4.53 8.07
N TYR A 9 4.95 -4.18 8.09
CA TYR A 9 4.23 -3.58 6.96
C TYR A 9 3.72 -2.20 7.30
N SER A 10 3.32 -1.40 6.32
CA SER A 10 2.68 -0.09 6.51
C SER A 10 1.57 0.17 5.49
N GLY A 11 0.73 1.18 5.75
CA GLY A 11 -0.35 1.58 4.86
C GLY A 11 -1.40 0.48 4.67
N LEU A 12 -1.98 0.42 3.45
CA LEU A 12 -3.02 -0.54 3.08
C LEU A 12 -2.54 -1.99 3.21
N MET A 13 -1.28 -2.28 2.87
CA MET A 13 -0.71 -3.64 2.97
C MET A 13 -0.78 -4.21 4.38
N ARG A 14 -0.55 -3.38 5.42
CA ARG A 14 -0.69 -3.80 6.82
C ARG A 14 -2.15 -4.21 7.12
N ILE A 15 -3.11 -3.43 6.65
CA ILE A 15 -4.53 -3.64 6.90
C ILE A 15 -5.02 -4.91 6.17
N GLU A 16 -4.68 -5.07 4.89
CA GLU A 16 -5.05 -6.25 4.09
C GLU A 16 -4.47 -7.54 4.66
N ARG A 17 -3.20 -7.53 5.11
CA ARG A 17 -2.57 -8.70 5.72
C ARG A 17 -3.22 -9.11 7.05
N LEU A 18 -3.57 -8.13 7.90
CA LEU A 18 -4.28 -8.41 9.14
C LEU A 18 -5.68 -8.99 8.88
N GLN A 19 -6.40 -8.46 7.88
CA GLN A 19 -7.68 -9.03 7.46
C GLN A 19 -7.54 -10.46 6.93
N PHE A 20 -6.51 -10.72 6.12
CA PHE A 20 -6.24 -12.06 5.62
C PHE A 20 -6.01 -13.07 6.76
N ILE A 21 -5.23 -12.69 7.77
CA ILE A 21 -5.02 -13.52 8.97
C ILE A 21 -6.35 -13.75 9.71
N ALA A 22 -7.17 -12.71 9.85
CA ALA A 22 -8.46 -12.81 10.52
C ALA A 22 -9.44 -13.77 9.82
N ASP A 23 -9.45 -13.75 8.50
CA ASP A 23 -10.32 -14.60 7.68
C ASP A 23 -9.88 -16.08 7.73
N HIS A 24 -8.57 -16.36 7.83
CA HIS A 24 -8.01 -17.73 7.74
C HIS A 24 -7.62 -18.37 9.08
N CYS A 25 -7.47 -17.57 10.15
CA CYS A 25 -7.03 -18.05 11.46
C CYS A 25 -8.06 -17.68 12.55
N PRO A 26 -9.06 -18.53 12.83
CA PRO A 26 -10.10 -18.25 13.82
C PRO A 26 -9.55 -17.85 15.21
N PRO A 27 -8.50 -18.49 15.76
CA PRO A 27 -7.96 -18.10 17.07
C PRO A 27 -7.38 -16.68 17.12
N LEU A 28 -6.85 -16.17 16.00
CA LEU A 28 -6.23 -14.84 15.93
C LEU A 28 -7.17 -13.76 15.38
N ARG A 29 -8.40 -14.13 14.99
CA ARG A 29 -9.35 -13.26 14.28
C ARG A 29 -9.65 -11.97 15.03
N ALA A 30 -10.06 -12.06 16.29
CA ALA A 30 -10.46 -10.90 17.08
C ALA A 30 -9.28 -9.94 17.31
N GLU A 31 -8.10 -10.47 17.56
CA GLU A 31 -6.89 -9.67 17.80
C GLU A 31 -6.40 -8.96 16.52
N ALA A 32 -6.39 -9.67 15.40
CA ALA A 32 -6.02 -9.12 14.09
C ALA A 32 -6.97 -7.99 13.67
N LEU A 33 -8.27 -8.15 13.87
CA LEU A 33 -9.28 -7.12 13.55
C LEU A 33 -9.16 -5.90 14.46
N LYS A 34 -8.90 -6.07 15.77
CA LYS A 34 -8.64 -4.94 16.69
C LYS A 34 -7.42 -4.13 16.27
N MET A 35 -6.32 -4.81 15.92
CA MET A 35 -5.14 -4.13 15.38
C MET A 35 -5.45 -3.39 14.07
N ALA A 36 -6.13 -4.05 13.13
CA ALA A 36 -6.49 -3.45 11.85
C ALA A 36 -7.35 -2.19 12.03
N LEU A 37 -8.34 -2.23 12.93
CA LEU A 37 -9.20 -1.11 13.26
C LEU A 37 -8.40 0.10 13.77
N SER A 38 -7.45 -0.13 14.69
CA SER A 38 -6.58 0.92 15.23
C SER A 38 -5.68 1.58 14.17
N PHE A 39 -5.30 0.85 13.12
CA PHE A 39 -4.50 1.38 12.02
C PHE A 39 -5.37 2.14 11.02
N VAL A 40 -6.56 1.63 10.68
CA VAL A 40 -7.48 2.32 9.78
C VAL A 40 -7.92 3.67 10.33
N GLN A 41 -8.09 3.81 11.65
CA GLN A 41 -8.41 5.09 12.28
C GLN A 41 -7.34 6.19 12.08
N ARG A 42 -6.12 5.81 11.67
CA ARG A 42 -5.04 6.75 11.32
C ARG A 42 -5.09 7.19 9.84
N THR A 43 -5.94 6.56 9.04
CA THR A 43 -6.14 6.82 7.62
C THR A 43 -7.45 7.58 7.37
N PHE A 44 -7.77 7.86 6.11
CA PHE A 44 -9.06 8.46 5.70
C PHE A 44 -10.05 7.42 5.14
N ASN A 45 -9.73 6.13 5.23
CA ASN A 45 -10.51 5.06 4.63
C ASN A 45 -11.68 4.65 5.53
N VAL A 46 -12.79 5.38 5.40
CA VAL A 46 -14.02 5.16 6.15
C VAL A 46 -14.67 3.82 5.78
N ASP A 47 -14.71 3.47 4.50
CA ASP A 47 -15.35 2.24 4.04
C ASP A 47 -14.64 1.00 4.63
N MET A 48 -13.31 1.03 4.70
CA MET A 48 -12.51 -0.02 5.34
C MET A 48 -12.73 -0.07 6.87
N TYR A 49 -12.96 1.08 7.51
CA TYR A 49 -13.26 1.14 8.94
C TYR A 49 -14.59 0.45 9.25
N GLU A 50 -15.63 0.78 8.49
CA GLU A 50 -16.97 0.19 8.64
C GLU A 50 -16.93 -1.33 8.38
N GLU A 51 -16.19 -1.77 7.36
CA GLU A 51 -16.05 -3.20 7.05
C GLU A 51 -15.29 -3.99 8.13
N ILE A 52 -14.18 -3.47 8.64
CA ILE A 52 -13.44 -4.13 9.74
C ILE A 52 -14.28 -4.15 11.02
N HIS A 53 -15.02 -3.07 11.30
CA HIS A 53 -15.92 -3.00 12.44
C HIS A 53 -17.03 -4.05 12.35
N ARG A 54 -17.64 -4.21 11.17
CA ARG A 54 -18.64 -5.25 10.89
C ARG A 54 -18.07 -6.65 11.14
N LYS A 55 -16.91 -6.97 10.57
CA LYS A 55 -16.21 -8.26 10.78
C LYS A 55 -15.87 -8.51 12.25
N LEU A 56 -15.44 -7.48 12.98
CA LEU A 56 -15.11 -7.59 14.41
C LEU A 56 -16.35 -7.87 15.26
N SER A 57 -17.47 -7.21 14.95
CA SER A 57 -18.74 -7.42 15.62
C SER A 57 -19.25 -8.85 15.41
N GLU A 58 -19.15 -9.36 14.19
CA GLU A 58 -19.48 -10.75 13.86
C GLU A 58 -18.60 -11.75 14.61
N ALA A 59 -17.28 -11.58 14.58
CA ALA A 59 -16.32 -12.44 15.27
C ALA A 59 -16.53 -12.46 16.80
N THR A 60 -16.89 -11.32 17.38
CA THR A 60 -17.15 -11.20 18.82
C THR A 60 -18.44 -11.92 19.22
N ARG A 61 -19.49 -11.81 18.39
CA ARG A 61 -20.75 -12.53 18.58
C ARG A 61 -20.56 -14.06 18.45
N GLU A 62 -19.73 -14.50 17.52
CA GLU A 62 -19.37 -15.93 17.38
C GLU A 62 -18.69 -16.47 18.63
N LEU A 63 -17.77 -15.71 19.23
CA LEU A 63 -17.10 -16.07 20.48
C LEU A 63 -18.08 -16.16 21.66
N GLN A 64 -19.06 -15.27 21.74
CA GLN A 64 -20.08 -15.29 22.80
C GLN A 64 -21.04 -16.49 22.68
N ASN A 65 -21.27 -16.98 21.46
CA ASN A 65 -22.15 -18.12 21.20
C ASN A 65 -21.43 -19.49 21.33
N ALA A 66 -20.12 -19.50 21.61
CA ALA A 66 -19.36 -20.73 21.75
C ALA A 66 -19.68 -21.44 23.09
N PRO A 67 -20.04 -22.73 23.08
CA PRO A 67 -20.53 -23.43 24.27
C PRO A 67 -19.49 -23.65 25.39
N ASP A 68 -18.19 -23.49 25.10
CA ASP A 68 -17.08 -23.74 26.04
C ASP A 68 -16.37 -22.47 26.55
N THR A 69 -16.88 -21.27 26.27
CA THR A 69 -16.27 -20.02 26.73
C THR A 69 -16.87 -19.54 28.04
N ILE A 70 -16.01 -19.34 29.06
CA ILE A 70 -16.36 -18.68 30.32
C ILE A 70 -16.91 -17.28 29.98
N PRO A 71 -18.07 -16.85 30.52
CA PRO A 71 -18.70 -15.55 30.23
C PRO A 71 -17.86 -14.30 30.58
N GLU A 72 -16.65 -14.47 31.11
CA GLU A 72 -15.77 -13.39 31.56
C GLU A 72 -14.94 -12.72 30.46
N SER A 73 -14.90 -13.24 29.23
CA SER A 73 -14.40 -12.45 28.10
C SER A 73 -15.49 -11.50 27.57
N GLY A 74 -16.00 -10.65 28.46
CA GLY A 74 -16.97 -9.58 28.19
C GLY A 74 -16.40 -8.44 27.36
N VAL A 75 -15.64 -8.75 26.31
CA VAL A 75 -15.17 -7.75 25.34
C VAL A 75 -16.32 -7.52 24.37
N GLU A 76 -17.30 -6.71 24.78
CA GLU A 76 -18.27 -6.16 23.84
C GLU A 76 -17.49 -5.41 22.74
N PRO A 77 -17.81 -5.62 21.45
CA PRO A 77 -17.11 -4.91 20.39
C PRO A 77 -17.34 -3.40 20.60
N PRO A 78 -16.29 -2.56 20.48
CA PRO A 78 -16.46 -1.12 20.65
C PRO A 78 -17.55 -0.63 19.69
N PRO A 79 -18.45 0.27 20.12
CA PRO A 79 -19.49 0.77 19.25
C PRO A 79 -18.88 1.45 18.03
N LEU A 80 -19.60 1.42 16.89
CA LEU A 80 -19.17 2.11 15.70
C LEU A 80 -19.10 3.62 15.99
N ASP A 81 -17.90 4.19 15.93
CA ASP A 81 -17.70 5.63 16.12
C ASP A 81 -18.21 6.42 14.91
N THR A 82 -19.51 6.72 14.89
CA THR A 82 -20.18 7.49 13.83
C THR A 82 -19.68 8.93 13.76
N ALA A 83 -19.29 9.52 14.91
CA ALA A 83 -18.73 10.86 14.95
C ALA A 83 -17.37 10.92 14.24
N TRP A 84 -16.52 9.90 14.45
CA TRP A 84 -15.26 9.76 13.71
C TRP A 84 -15.51 9.56 12.21
N VAL A 85 -16.48 8.73 11.83
CA VAL A 85 -16.86 8.49 10.42
C VAL A 85 -17.22 9.81 9.72
N GLU A 86 -18.14 10.58 10.30
CA GLU A 86 -18.58 11.85 9.73
C GLU A 86 -17.45 12.89 9.68
N ALA A 87 -16.69 13.02 10.76
CA ALA A 87 -15.58 13.96 10.84
C ALA A 87 -14.48 13.62 9.82
N THR A 88 -14.15 12.33 9.67
CA THR A 88 -13.12 11.84 8.75
C THR A 88 -13.56 12.01 7.30
N ARG A 89 -14.80 11.66 6.96
CA ARG A 89 -15.36 11.89 5.61
C ARG A 89 -15.35 13.37 5.24
N LYS A 90 -15.76 14.26 6.15
CA LYS A 90 -15.70 15.71 5.94
C LYS A 90 -14.27 16.21 5.74
N LYS A 91 -13.33 15.75 6.57
CA LYS A 91 -11.91 16.14 6.48
C LYS A 91 -11.27 15.64 5.18
N ALA A 92 -11.58 14.42 4.75
CA ALA A 92 -11.10 13.85 3.50
C ALA A 92 -11.59 14.65 2.28
N LEU A 93 -12.87 15.06 2.28
CA LEU A 93 -13.45 15.88 1.22
C LEU A 93 -12.80 17.27 1.15
N LEU A 94 -12.67 17.97 2.28
CA LEU A 94 -12.02 19.29 2.34
C LEU A 94 -10.56 19.23 1.88
N LYS A 95 -9.82 18.16 2.25
CA LYS A 95 -8.45 17.96 1.78
C LYS A 95 -8.41 17.73 0.26
N LEU A 96 -9.34 16.95 -0.29
CA LEU A 96 -9.45 16.72 -1.73
C LEU A 96 -9.72 18.02 -2.50
N GLU A 97 -10.72 18.81 -2.08
CA GLU A 97 -11.06 20.09 -2.71
C GLU A 97 -9.88 21.07 -2.72
N LYS A 98 -9.12 21.10 -1.62
CA LYS A 98 -7.92 21.92 -1.51
C LYS A 98 -6.85 21.46 -2.51
N LEU A 99 -6.53 20.17 -2.55
CA LEU A 99 -5.53 19.62 -3.46
C LEU A 99 -5.92 19.85 -4.94
N ASP A 100 -7.20 19.69 -5.29
CA ASP A 100 -7.70 19.99 -6.64
C ASP A 100 -7.57 21.47 -7.00
N THR A 101 -7.83 22.37 -6.05
CA THR A 101 -7.67 23.81 -6.24
C THR A 101 -6.20 24.18 -6.43
N ASP A 102 -5.31 23.64 -5.60
CA ASP A 102 -3.87 23.86 -5.70
C ASP A 102 -3.32 23.34 -7.04
N LEU A 103 -3.74 22.15 -7.49
CA LEU A 103 -3.34 21.60 -8.78
C LEU A 103 -3.82 22.46 -9.96
N LYS A 104 -5.04 23.01 -9.90
CA LYS A 104 -5.54 23.95 -10.92
C LYS A 104 -4.67 25.20 -10.98
N ASN A 105 -4.29 25.76 -9.84
CA ASN A 105 -3.40 26.91 -9.76
C ASN A 105 -2.01 26.59 -10.34
N TYR A 106 -1.43 25.43 -10.02
CA TYR A 106 -0.15 25.00 -10.58
C TYR A 106 -0.18 24.86 -12.10
N LYS A 107 -1.30 24.36 -12.65
CA LYS A 107 -1.53 24.29 -14.10
C LYS A 107 -1.63 25.67 -14.73
N GLY A 108 -2.34 26.61 -14.10
CA GLY A 108 -2.41 28.00 -14.56
C GLY A 108 -1.04 28.68 -14.61
N ASN A 109 -0.19 28.41 -13.62
CA ASN A 109 1.18 28.95 -13.56
C ASN A 109 2.18 28.23 -14.48
N SER A 110 1.78 27.12 -15.11
CA SER A 110 2.61 26.34 -16.04
C SER A 110 3.94 25.82 -15.44
N ILE A 111 3.99 25.57 -14.14
CA ILE A 111 5.19 25.06 -13.46
C ILE A 111 5.13 23.52 -13.42
N LYS A 112 5.88 22.86 -14.33
CA LYS A 112 5.87 21.38 -14.47
C LYS A 112 6.08 20.65 -13.15
N GLU A 113 7.08 21.06 -12.36
CA GLU A 113 7.40 20.37 -11.11
C GLU A 113 6.29 20.50 -10.05
N SER A 114 5.60 21.65 -9.98
CA SER A 114 4.45 21.82 -9.09
C SER A 114 3.26 20.98 -9.53
N ILE A 115 3.01 20.88 -10.84
CA ILE A 115 1.95 20.02 -11.38
C ILE A 115 2.26 18.54 -11.11
N ARG A 116 3.51 18.13 -11.28
CA ARG A 116 3.97 16.75 -10.99
C ARG A 116 3.75 16.41 -9.51
N ARG A 117 4.23 17.25 -8.59
CA ARG A 117 4.01 17.06 -7.14
C ARG A 117 2.54 17.07 -6.78
N GLY A 118 1.74 17.99 -7.33
CA GLY A 118 0.29 18.01 -7.08
C GLY A 118 -0.42 16.74 -7.55
N HIS A 119 0.05 16.08 -8.61
CA HIS A 119 -0.45 14.78 -9.01
C HIS A 119 -0.04 13.65 -8.05
N ASP A 120 1.18 13.69 -7.50
CA ASP A 120 1.63 12.73 -6.48
C ASP A 120 0.80 12.89 -5.20
N ASP A 121 0.63 14.13 -4.70
CA ASP A 121 -0.13 14.42 -3.47
C ASP A 121 -1.60 13.99 -3.58
N LEU A 122 -2.23 14.18 -4.75
CA LEU A 122 -3.58 13.67 -5.01
C LEU A 122 -3.60 12.14 -5.04
N GLY A 123 -2.60 11.50 -5.65
CA GLY A 123 -2.47 10.05 -5.68
C GLY A 123 -2.37 9.46 -4.28
N ASP A 124 -1.52 10.03 -3.44
CA ASP A 124 -1.34 9.64 -2.04
C ASP A 124 -2.62 9.82 -1.24
N HIS A 125 -3.32 10.95 -1.42
CA HIS A 125 -4.61 11.18 -0.74
C HIS A 125 -5.69 10.18 -1.17
N TYR A 126 -5.75 9.81 -2.45
CA TYR A 126 -6.67 8.77 -2.90
C TYR A 126 -6.32 7.39 -2.33
N LEU A 127 -5.02 7.06 -2.19
CA LEU A 127 -4.60 5.84 -1.49
C LEU A 127 -5.02 5.84 -0.02
N ASP A 128 -4.84 6.96 0.69
CA ASP A 128 -5.26 7.10 2.09
C ASP A 128 -6.78 6.97 2.26
N CYS A 129 -7.55 7.35 1.24
CA CYS A 129 -9.01 7.18 1.19
C CYS A 129 -9.44 5.78 0.75
N GLY A 130 -8.54 4.97 0.16
CA GLY A 130 -8.85 3.65 -0.39
C GLY A 130 -9.29 3.64 -1.87
N ASP A 131 -9.26 4.76 -2.57
CA ASP A 131 -9.65 4.85 -3.99
C ASP A 131 -8.45 4.56 -4.91
N LEU A 132 -8.19 3.28 -5.12
CA LEU A 132 -7.08 2.80 -5.94
C LEU A 132 -7.21 3.22 -7.42
N SER A 133 -8.43 3.35 -7.93
CA SER A 133 -8.67 3.69 -9.34
C SER A 133 -8.28 5.13 -9.64
N ASN A 134 -8.65 6.08 -8.78
CA ASN A 134 -8.29 7.47 -8.95
C ASN A 134 -6.83 7.75 -8.59
N ALA A 135 -6.27 7.03 -7.60
CA ALA A 135 -4.83 7.07 -7.31
C ALA A 135 -4.00 6.73 -8.55
N LEU A 136 -4.32 5.62 -9.23
CA LEU A 136 -3.62 5.19 -10.45
C LEU A 136 -3.68 6.25 -11.56
N LYS A 137 -4.84 6.88 -11.76
CA LYS A 137 -5.02 7.96 -12.75
C LYS A 137 -4.13 9.17 -12.44
N CYS A 138 -4.03 9.56 -11.16
CA CYS A 138 -3.20 10.69 -10.74
C CYS A 138 -1.72 10.44 -11.02
N TYR A 139 -1.15 9.31 -10.60
CA TYR A 139 0.24 8.99 -10.89
C TYR A 139 0.51 8.84 -12.39
N SER A 140 -0.44 8.28 -13.15
CA SER A 140 -0.31 8.16 -14.61
C SER A 140 -0.26 9.52 -15.32
N ARG A 141 -1.02 10.51 -14.82
CA ARG A 141 -1.00 11.89 -15.33
C ARG A 141 0.28 12.65 -14.99
N ALA A 142 0.94 12.32 -13.87
CA ALA A 142 2.22 12.92 -13.49
C ALA A 142 3.33 12.66 -14.53
N ARG A 143 3.21 11.59 -15.32
CA ARG A 143 4.15 11.18 -16.36
C ARG A 143 4.53 12.31 -17.32
N ASP A 144 3.55 13.06 -17.79
CA ASP A 144 3.78 14.07 -18.85
C ASP A 144 4.56 15.30 -18.32
N TYR A 145 4.72 15.39 -17.00
CA TYR A 145 5.46 16.44 -16.30
C TYR A 145 6.83 15.97 -15.79
N CYS A 146 7.21 14.71 -16.08
CA CYS A 146 8.51 14.17 -15.71
C CYS A 146 9.62 14.74 -16.63
N THR A 147 10.59 15.42 -16.03
CA THR A 147 11.74 16.03 -16.73
C THR A 147 13.09 15.35 -16.47
N SER A 148 13.16 14.39 -15.55
CA SER A 148 14.37 13.68 -15.17
C SER A 148 14.13 12.18 -15.06
N ALA A 149 15.18 11.38 -15.11
CA ALA A 149 15.12 9.93 -14.89
C ALA A 149 14.55 9.59 -13.51
N LYS A 150 14.97 10.30 -12.45
CA LYS A 150 14.40 10.20 -11.10
C LYS A 150 12.89 10.38 -11.06
N HIS A 151 12.35 11.36 -11.82
CA HIS A 151 10.91 11.57 -11.90
C HIS A 151 10.18 10.36 -12.50
N VAL A 152 10.74 9.78 -13.57
CA VAL A 152 10.16 8.59 -14.23
C VAL A 152 10.19 7.38 -13.29
N ILE A 153 11.31 7.17 -12.59
CA ILE A 153 11.47 6.06 -11.65
C ILE A 153 10.47 6.16 -10.50
N ASN A 154 10.39 7.33 -9.84
CA ASN A 154 9.45 7.54 -8.74
C ASN A 154 7.99 7.34 -9.18
N MET A 155 7.62 7.88 -10.34
CA MET A 155 6.30 7.64 -10.93
C MET A 155 6.05 6.15 -11.18
N CYS A 156 7.04 5.40 -11.69
CA CYS A 156 6.89 3.96 -11.90
C CYS A 156 6.69 3.20 -10.58
N LEU A 157 7.43 3.56 -9.53
CA LEU A 157 7.27 2.96 -8.20
C LEU A 157 5.85 3.20 -7.64
N ASN A 158 5.32 4.40 -7.78
CA ASN A 158 3.95 4.71 -7.36
C ASN A 158 2.91 3.91 -8.16
N VAL A 159 3.05 3.83 -9.48
CA VAL A 159 2.16 3.00 -10.32
C VAL A 159 2.24 1.52 -9.97
N ILE A 160 3.44 1.00 -9.70
CA ILE A 160 3.66 -0.39 -9.26
C ILE A 160 2.92 -0.64 -7.95
N LYS A 161 3.09 0.24 -6.95
CA LYS A 161 2.42 0.16 -5.65
C LYS A 161 0.90 0.01 -5.80
N VAL A 162 0.26 0.91 -6.54
CA VAL A 162 -1.21 0.86 -6.76
C VAL A 162 -1.61 -0.39 -7.56
N SER A 163 -0.80 -0.77 -8.55
CA SER A 163 -1.09 -1.94 -9.40
C SER A 163 -1.02 -3.25 -8.62
N VAL A 164 -0.20 -3.32 -7.56
CA VAL A 164 -0.19 -4.49 -6.66
C VAL A 164 -1.48 -4.58 -5.86
N TYR A 165 -1.96 -3.46 -5.29
CA TYR A 165 -3.25 -3.46 -4.58
C TYR A 165 -4.43 -3.83 -5.49
N LEU A 166 -4.37 -3.43 -6.77
CA LEU A 166 -5.34 -3.83 -7.79
C LEU A 166 -5.13 -5.26 -8.34
N GLN A 167 -4.11 -5.99 -7.86
CA GLN A 167 -3.71 -7.31 -8.36
C GLN A 167 -3.46 -7.36 -9.88
N ASN A 168 -3.03 -6.24 -10.47
CA ASN A 168 -2.75 -6.13 -11.89
C ASN A 168 -1.27 -6.40 -12.18
N TRP A 169 -0.91 -7.68 -12.15
CA TRP A 169 0.49 -8.14 -12.23
C TRP A 169 1.16 -7.86 -13.59
N SER A 170 0.42 -7.85 -14.68
CA SER A 170 0.96 -7.51 -16.01
C SER A 170 1.38 -6.03 -16.08
N HIS A 171 0.61 -5.16 -15.43
CA HIS A 171 0.93 -3.74 -15.31
C HIS A 171 2.18 -3.52 -14.45
N VAL A 172 2.30 -4.26 -13.33
CA VAL A 172 3.52 -4.25 -12.49
C VAL A 172 4.75 -4.58 -13.32
N LEU A 173 4.75 -5.70 -14.05
CA LEU A 173 5.90 -6.12 -14.86
C LEU A 173 6.26 -5.11 -15.96
N SER A 174 5.25 -4.50 -16.59
CA SER A 174 5.46 -3.48 -17.62
C SER A 174 6.15 -2.23 -17.06
N TYR A 175 5.74 -1.77 -15.86
CA TYR A 175 6.35 -0.60 -15.22
C TYR A 175 7.70 -0.90 -14.58
N VAL A 176 7.93 -2.14 -14.11
CA VAL A 176 9.28 -2.57 -13.73
C VAL A 176 10.23 -2.48 -14.92
N SER A 177 9.87 -3.09 -16.05
CA SER A 177 10.70 -3.03 -17.26
C SER A 177 10.96 -1.60 -17.72
N LYS A 178 9.96 -0.73 -17.62
CA LYS A 178 10.09 0.70 -17.93
C LYS A 178 11.08 1.40 -16.99
N ALA A 179 10.96 1.19 -15.69
CA ALA A 179 11.87 1.79 -14.71
C ALA A 179 13.31 1.30 -14.92
N GLU A 180 13.51 0.01 -15.17
CA GLU A 180 14.82 -0.60 -15.43
C GLU A 180 15.47 -0.08 -16.72
N SER A 181 14.66 0.27 -17.73
CA SER A 181 15.16 0.84 -18.99
C SER A 181 15.59 2.32 -18.89
N THR A 182 15.35 2.97 -17.75
CA THR A 182 15.71 4.38 -17.56
C THR A 182 17.24 4.51 -17.42
N PRO A 183 17.91 5.48 -18.09
CA PRO A 183 19.38 5.54 -18.18
C PRO A 183 20.11 5.48 -16.83
N GLU A 184 19.56 6.12 -15.78
CA GLU A 184 20.14 6.07 -14.43
C GLU A 184 20.26 4.65 -13.86
N ILE A 185 19.33 3.74 -14.20
CA ILE A 185 19.36 2.34 -13.76
C ILE A 185 20.10 1.45 -14.77
N ALA A 186 19.93 1.71 -16.06
CA ALA A 186 20.45 0.88 -17.14
C ALA A 186 21.96 1.03 -17.37
N GLU A 187 22.53 2.22 -17.15
CA GLU A 187 23.90 2.57 -17.56
C GLU A 187 24.94 2.42 -16.44
N GLN A 188 24.51 2.25 -15.18
CA GLN A 188 25.44 2.05 -14.06
C GLN A 188 26.04 0.62 -14.07
N ARG A 189 27.19 0.46 -14.75
CA ARG A 189 27.98 -0.78 -14.82
C ARG A 189 29.08 -0.90 -13.74
N GLY A 190 29.15 0.03 -12.79
CA GLY A 190 30.14 0.07 -11.69
C GLY A 190 29.53 -0.10 -10.29
N GLU A 191 30.20 0.40 -9.25
CA GLU A 191 29.61 0.53 -7.92
C GLU A 191 28.38 1.44 -8.02
N ARG A 192 27.20 0.83 -7.86
CA ARG A 192 25.94 1.57 -7.80
C ARG A 192 25.93 2.35 -6.50
N ASP A 193 25.48 3.59 -6.58
CA ASP A 193 25.17 4.34 -5.37
C ASP A 193 24.09 3.59 -4.57
N SER A 194 24.16 3.69 -3.24
CA SER A 194 23.25 2.96 -2.34
C SER A 194 21.78 3.24 -2.67
N GLN A 195 21.46 4.46 -3.12
CA GLN A 195 20.10 4.83 -3.51
C GLN A 195 19.63 4.08 -4.77
N THR A 196 20.46 4.01 -5.82
CA THR A 196 20.14 3.22 -7.02
C THR A 196 20.04 1.73 -6.72
N GLN A 197 20.91 1.19 -5.86
CA GLN A 197 20.79 -0.20 -5.41
C GLN A 197 19.46 -0.46 -4.69
N ALA A 198 19.01 0.47 -3.83
CA ALA A 198 17.72 0.35 -3.16
C ALA A 198 16.53 0.39 -4.11
N ILE A 199 16.58 1.24 -5.14
CA ILE A 199 15.54 1.29 -6.18
C ILE A 199 15.49 -0.06 -6.93
N LEU A 200 16.65 -0.58 -7.35
CA LEU A 200 16.72 -1.85 -8.04
C LEU A 200 16.17 -2.99 -7.18
N THR A 201 16.52 -3.04 -5.90
CA THR A 201 15.97 -4.02 -4.95
C THR A 201 14.44 -3.94 -4.92
N LYS A 202 13.85 -2.74 -4.81
CA LYS A 202 12.39 -2.57 -4.85
C LYS A 202 11.75 -3.07 -6.15
N LEU A 203 12.37 -2.77 -7.30
CA LEU A 203 11.91 -3.23 -8.60
C LEU A 203 11.96 -4.76 -8.72
N LYS A 204 13.04 -5.39 -8.27
CA LYS A 204 13.20 -6.85 -8.27
C LYS A 204 12.23 -7.54 -7.31
N CYS A 205 12.00 -6.98 -6.13
CA CYS A 205 10.98 -7.48 -5.20
C CYS A 205 9.56 -7.39 -5.79
N ALA A 206 9.21 -6.26 -6.41
CA ALA A 206 7.91 -6.09 -7.06
C ALA A 206 7.71 -7.05 -8.25
N ALA A 207 8.73 -7.24 -9.08
CA ALA A 207 8.71 -8.21 -10.17
C ALA A 207 8.59 -9.65 -9.66
N GLY A 208 9.37 -10.00 -8.63
CA GLY A 208 9.32 -11.31 -7.98
C GLY A 208 7.92 -11.62 -7.45
N LEU A 209 7.28 -10.65 -6.79
CA LEU A 209 5.91 -10.78 -6.30
C LEU A 209 4.90 -10.97 -7.44
N ALA A 210 5.01 -10.20 -8.52
CA ALA A 210 4.13 -10.34 -9.67
C ALA A 210 4.26 -11.72 -10.36
N GLU A 211 5.49 -12.22 -10.51
CA GLU A 211 5.74 -13.56 -11.07
C GLU A 211 5.28 -14.67 -10.12
N LEU A 212 5.43 -14.48 -8.81
CA LEU A 212 4.93 -15.41 -7.79
C LEU A 212 3.41 -15.52 -7.83
N ALA A 213 2.70 -14.39 -7.90
CA ALA A 213 1.25 -14.35 -8.05
C ALA A 213 0.79 -15.01 -9.37
N ALA A 214 1.58 -14.89 -10.43
CA ALA A 214 1.36 -15.58 -11.71
C ALA A 214 1.78 -17.07 -11.71
N ARG A 215 2.16 -17.64 -10.56
CA ARG A 215 2.63 -19.04 -10.39
C ARG A 215 3.88 -19.39 -11.19
N LYS A 216 4.69 -18.39 -11.56
CA LYS A 216 5.95 -18.56 -12.29
C LYS A 216 7.14 -18.60 -11.33
N TYR A 217 7.16 -19.63 -10.48
CA TYR A 217 8.11 -19.75 -9.36
C TYR A 217 9.58 -19.64 -9.76
N LYS A 218 9.96 -20.23 -10.91
CA LYS A 218 11.35 -20.15 -11.42
C LYS A 218 11.76 -18.72 -11.75
N GLN A 219 10.86 -17.91 -12.30
CA GLN A 219 11.15 -16.52 -12.64
C GLN A 219 11.12 -15.64 -11.39
N ALA A 220 10.17 -15.89 -10.47
CA ALA A 220 10.09 -15.20 -9.19
C ALA A 220 11.39 -15.37 -8.37
N ALA A 221 11.87 -16.61 -8.22
CA ALA A 221 13.12 -16.90 -7.50
C ALA A 221 14.32 -16.16 -8.10
N LYS A 222 14.44 -16.12 -9.43
CA LYS A 222 15.50 -15.35 -10.10
C LYS A 222 15.43 -13.86 -9.78
N CYS A 223 14.23 -13.29 -9.70
CA CYS A 223 14.06 -11.88 -9.35
C CYS A 223 14.48 -11.63 -7.90
N PHE A 224 14.01 -12.44 -6.95
CA PHE A 224 14.35 -12.27 -5.53
C PHE A 224 15.85 -12.45 -5.23
N LEU A 225 16.54 -13.35 -5.93
CA LEU A 225 18.00 -13.53 -5.78
C LEU A 225 18.82 -12.30 -6.24
N LEU A 226 18.23 -11.40 -7.02
CA LEU A 226 18.89 -10.15 -7.46
C LEU A 226 18.62 -8.98 -6.50
N ALA A 227 17.76 -9.16 -5.50
CA ALA A 227 17.49 -8.17 -4.46
C ALA A 227 18.65 -8.14 -3.45
N SER A 228 19.13 -6.94 -3.11
CA SER A 228 20.13 -6.78 -2.03
C SER A 228 19.44 -6.71 -0.68
N PHE A 229 19.90 -7.53 0.26
CA PHE A 229 19.37 -7.61 1.63
C PHE A 229 19.39 -6.24 2.34
N ASP A 230 20.45 -5.46 2.16
CA ASP A 230 20.64 -4.14 2.82
C ASP A 230 19.57 -3.10 2.47
N HIS A 231 18.79 -3.36 1.41
CA HIS A 231 17.75 -2.46 0.92
C HIS A 231 16.40 -3.14 0.68
N CYS A 232 16.17 -4.31 1.30
CA CYS A 232 14.93 -5.07 1.15
C CYS A 232 13.76 -4.53 1.97
N ASP A 233 13.96 -3.51 2.81
CA ASP A 233 12.88 -2.88 3.57
C ASP A 233 11.92 -2.14 2.63
N PHE A 234 10.77 -2.78 2.38
CA PHE A 234 9.71 -2.20 1.59
C PHE A 234 8.34 -2.43 2.24
N PRO A 235 8.07 -1.80 3.38
CA PRO A 235 6.91 -2.12 4.24
C PRO A 235 5.55 -1.92 3.56
N GLU A 236 5.50 -1.10 2.51
CA GLU A 236 4.29 -0.91 1.70
C GLU A 236 3.96 -2.11 0.78
N LEU A 237 4.88 -3.07 0.66
CA LEU A 237 4.74 -4.22 -0.24
C LEU A 237 5.18 -5.54 0.42
N LEU A 238 6.44 -5.63 0.86
CA LEU A 238 7.12 -6.86 1.30
C LEU A 238 8.09 -6.56 2.43
N SER A 239 8.19 -7.49 3.38
CA SER A 239 9.24 -7.48 4.40
C SER A 239 10.47 -8.27 3.92
N PRO A 240 11.69 -7.95 4.39
CA PRO A 240 12.89 -8.73 4.05
C PRO A 240 12.73 -10.22 4.40
N SER A 241 12.07 -10.52 5.52
CA SER A 241 11.78 -11.89 5.93
C SER A 241 10.89 -12.64 4.94
N ASN A 242 9.97 -11.96 4.25
CA ASN A 242 9.16 -12.58 3.19
C ASN A 242 9.93 -12.82 1.90
N VAL A 243 10.95 -12.00 1.60
CA VAL A 243 11.78 -12.21 0.41
C VAL A 243 12.66 -13.45 0.58
N ALA A 244 13.05 -13.77 1.81
CA ALA A 244 13.90 -14.92 2.13
C ALA A 244 13.17 -16.27 2.12
N VAL A 245 11.84 -16.29 2.30
CA VAL A 245 11.00 -17.50 2.31
C VAL A 245 10.55 -17.85 0.90
#